data_AF-A0A0D2RKB5-F1
#
_entry.id   AF-A0A0D2RKB5-F1
#
_cell.length_a   1.000
_cell.length_b   1.000
_cell.length_c   1.000
_cell.angle_alpha   90.00
_cell.angle_beta   90.00
_cell.angle_gamma   90.00
#
_symmetry.space_group_name_H-M   'P 1'
#
loop_
_entity.id
_entity.type
_entity.pdbx_description
1 polymer ?
#
loop_
_entity_poly.entity_id
_entity_poly.type
_entity_poly.pdbx_seq_one_letter_code
_entity_poly.pdbx_strand_id
1 'polypeptide(L)'
;MREHFKLLEGSQSLDFQVMDKYSKVWTFRLYTRKNDGHPKPVLTKGWLDFVKRMGLRVGDKVIFVLHGNHNDHLGILVKRNLKLLGSEHWGDL
;
A
#
# COMPACT_ATOMS: atom_id res chain seq x y z
N MET A 1 9.08 6.37 1.21
CA MET A 1 8.48 5.37 2.14
C MET A 1 8.85 5.61 3.60
N ARG A 2 10.09 6.02 3.94
CA ARG A 2 10.55 6.20 5.34
C ARG A 2 9.88 7.35 6.12
N GLU A 3 9.36 8.38 5.46
CA GLU A 3 8.81 9.56 6.16
C GLU A 3 7.35 9.41 6.61
N HIS A 4 6.53 8.67 5.85
CA HIS A 4 5.08 8.56 6.09
C HIS A 4 4.68 7.34 6.93
N PHE A 5 5.55 6.33 7.01
CA PHE A 5 5.33 5.14 7.85
C PHE A 5 6.50 4.99 8.81
N LYS A 6 6.60 5.90 9.78
CA LYS A 6 7.53 5.73 10.89
C LYS A 6 6.97 4.69 11.83
N LEU A 7 7.70 3.59 12.02
CA LEU A 7 7.46 2.72 13.17
C LEU A 7 7.81 3.51 14.43
N LEU A 8 6.97 3.45 15.46
CA LEU A 8 7.32 3.96 16.78
C LEU A 8 8.61 3.27 17.25
N GLU A 9 9.51 4.02 17.89
CA GLU A 9 10.75 3.47 18.43
C GLU A 9 10.45 2.25 19.32
N GLY A 10 11.14 1.13 19.07
CA GLY A 10 10.92 -0.14 19.75
C GLY A 10 9.93 -1.10 19.07
N SER A 11 8.97 -0.60 18.28
CA SER A 11 8.03 -1.50 17.60
C SER A 11 8.63 -2.13 16.34
N GLN A 12 8.45 -3.45 16.21
CA GLN A 12 8.88 -4.21 15.02
C GLN A 12 7.84 -4.18 13.90
N SER A 13 6.59 -3.84 14.23
CA SER A 13 5.49 -3.81 13.28
C SER A 13 4.43 -2.78 13.62
N LEU A 14 3.77 -2.24 12.60
CA LEU A 14 2.63 -1.33 12.71
C LEU A 14 1.48 -1.89 11.89
N ASP A 15 0.34 -2.12 12.55
CA ASP A 15 -0.92 -2.35 11.84
C ASP A 15 -1.54 -0.99 11.51
N PHE A 16 -1.95 -0.81 10.25
CA PHE A 16 -2.59 0.41 9.78
C PHE A 16 -3.76 0.08 8.85
N GLN A 17 -4.76 0.95 8.86
CA GLN A 17 -5.95 0.80 8.03
C GLN A 17 -5.89 1.74 6.84
N VAL A 18 -6.37 1.26 5.70
CA VAL A 18 -6.55 2.08 4.49
C VAL A 18 -7.94 1.88 3.90
N MET A 19 -8.49 2.93 3.31
CA MET A 19 -9.78 2.88 2.63
C MET A 19 -9.58 2.90 1.12
N ASP A 20 -10.25 1.99 0.40
CA ASP A 20 -10.29 2.03 -1.07
C ASP A 20 -11.42 2.93 -1.59
N LYS A 21 -11.47 3.12 -2.92
CA LYS A 21 -12.50 3.94 -3.58
C LYS A 21 -13.93 3.43 -3.41
N TYR A 22 -14.11 2.19 -2.96
CA TYR A 22 -15.40 1.57 -2.68
C TYR A 22 -15.76 1.64 -1.19
N SER A 23 -15.08 2.50 -0.42
CA SER A 23 -15.24 2.65 1.02
C SER A 23 -14.93 1.38 1.81
N LYS A 24 -14.25 0.40 1.20
CA LYS A 24 -13.83 -0.79 1.93
C LYS A 24 -12.52 -0.49 2.66
N VAL A 25 -12.50 -0.85 3.94
CA VAL A 25 -11.32 -0.76 4.79
C VAL A 25 -10.48 -2.04 4.69
N TRP A 26 -9.19 -1.86 4.54
CA TRP A 26 -8.17 -2.90 4.53
C TRP A 26 -7.17 -2.66 5.66
N THR A 27 -6.88 -3.70 6.44
CA THR A 27 -5.86 -3.63 7.49
C THR A 27 -4.58 -4.30 6.98
N PHE A 28 -3.48 -3.57 6.98
CA PHE A 28 -2.16 -4.09 6.65
C PHE A 28 -1.22 -4.06 7.84
N ARG A 29 -0.23 -4.95 7.84
CA ARG A 29 0.89 -4.89 8.79
C ARG A 29 2.18 -4.53 8.07
N LEU A 30 2.75 -3.39 8.43
CA LEU A 30 4.13 -3.05 8.10
C LEU A 30 5.06 -3.70 9.12
N TYR A 31 6.00 -4.52 8.67
CA TYR A 31 7.02 -5.15 9.52
C TYR A 31 8.41 -4.76 9.01
N THR A 32 9.33 -4.42 9.91
CA THR A 32 10.72 -4.12 9.54
C THR A 32 11.63 -5.26 9.96
N ARG A 33 12.23 -5.94 9.00
CA ARG A 33 13.19 -7.04 9.26
C ARG A 33 14.53 -6.47 9.74
N LYS A 34 15.13 -7.09 10.77
CA LYS A 34 16.38 -6.63 11.41
C LYS A 34 17.68 -7.31 10.96
N ASN A 35 17.61 -8.37 10.15
CA ASN A 35 18.68 -9.37 10.12
C ASN A 35 20.05 -8.89 9.59
N ASP A 36 20.15 -7.79 8.84
CA ASP A 36 21.36 -7.57 8.01
C ASP A 36 21.91 -6.13 8.07
N GLY A 37 21.68 -5.37 9.15
CA GLY A 37 22.08 -3.96 9.26
C GLY A 37 21.32 -2.99 8.33
N HIS A 38 20.53 -3.52 7.39
CA HIS A 38 19.65 -2.80 6.48
C HIS A 38 18.19 -3.11 6.79
N PRO A 39 17.51 -2.31 7.65
CA PRO A 39 16.10 -2.51 7.92
C PRO A 39 15.27 -2.43 6.64
N LYS A 40 14.59 -3.54 6.28
CA LYS A 40 13.71 -3.62 5.11
C LYS A 40 12.25 -3.68 5.56
N PRO A 41 11.43 -2.65 5.25
CA PRO A 41 10.00 -2.69 5.52
C PRO A 41 9.28 -3.63 4.55
N VAL A 42 8.33 -4.41 5.05
CA VAL A 42 7.52 -5.38 4.30
C VAL A 42 6.07 -5.31 4.74
N LEU A 43 5.13 -5.32 3.80
CA LEU A 43 3.72 -5.55 4.09
C LEU A 43 3.46 -7.05 4.22
N THR A 44 2.94 -7.47 5.38
CA THR A 44 2.76 -8.89 5.72
C THR A 44 1.27 -9.26 5.79
N LYS A 45 0.63 -8.96 6.92
CA LYS A 45 -0.81 -9.21 7.14
C LYS A 45 -1.65 -8.40 6.15
N GLY A 46 -2.70 -9.02 5.60
CA GLY A 46 -3.70 -8.40 4.72
C GLY A 46 -3.25 -8.15 3.28
N TRP A 47 -1.94 -8.10 3.01
CA TRP A 47 -1.40 -7.79 1.68
C TRP A 47 -1.77 -8.84 0.63
N LEU A 48 -1.57 -10.13 0.93
CA LEU A 48 -1.85 -11.20 -0.03
C LEU A 48 -3.35 -11.28 -0.39
N ASP A 49 -4.23 -11.06 0.59
CA ASP A 49 -5.68 -11.08 0.36
C ASP A 49 -6.12 -9.89 -0.50
N PHE A 50 -5.52 -8.71 -0.27
CA PHE A 50 -5.72 -7.53 -1.09
C PHE A 50 -5.27 -7.76 -2.54
N VAL A 51 -4.06 -8.29 -2.74
CA VAL A 51 -3.50 -8.66 -4.05
C VAL A 51 -4.46 -9.57 -4.82
N LYS A 52 -4.94 -10.64 -4.17
CA LYS A 52 -5.87 -11.59 -4.79
C LYS A 52 -7.20 -10.93 -5.15
N ARG A 53 -7.78 -10.16 -4.23
CA ARG A 53 -9.11 -9.56 -4.40
C ARG A 53 -9.14 -8.43 -5.42
N MET A 54 -8.06 -7.69 -5.58
CA MET A 54 -7.94 -6.66 -6.61
C MET A 54 -7.31 -7.17 -7.91
N GLY A 55 -7.00 -8.47 -7.97
CA GLY A 55 -6.42 -9.10 -9.16
C GLY A 55 -5.10 -8.45 -9.57
N LEU A 56 -4.27 -8.04 -8.60
CA LEU A 56 -3.02 -7.35 -8.87
C LEU A 56 -2.03 -8.29 -9.56
N ARG A 57 -1.27 -7.74 -10.50
CA ARG A 57 -0.18 -8.40 -11.20
C ARG A 57 1.09 -7.57 -11.17
N VAL A 58 2.22 -8.20 -11.48
CA VAL A 58 3.50 -7.50 -11.64
C VAL A 58 3.33 -6.37 -12.67
N GLY A 59 3.77 -5.17 -12.31
CA GLY A 59 3.63 -3.95 -13.13
C GLY A 59 2.46 -3.04 -12.74
N ASP A 60 1.50 -3.52 -11.93
CA ASP A 60 0.49 -2.65 -11.33
C ASP A 60 1.12 -1.74 -10.27
N LYS A 61 0.59 -0.52 -10.15
CA LYS A 61 0.98 0.46 -9.15
C LYS A 61 -0.03 0.47 -8.01
N VAL A 62 0.46 0.37 -6.78
CA VAL A 62 -0.34 0.57 -5.56
C VAL A 62 0.14 1.84 -4.88
N ILE A 63 -0.79 2.76 -4.61
CA ILE A 63 -0.50 4.11 -4.13
C ILE A 63 -1.26 4.32 -2.82
N PHE A 64 -0.52 4.69 -1.77
CA PHE A 64 -1.10 5.10 -0.49
C PHE A 64 -1.19 6.64 -0.45
N VAL A 65 -2.34 7.19 -0.05
CA VAL A 65 -2.62 8.63 -0.09
C VAL A 65 -3.10 9.11 1.26
N LEU A 66 -2.50 10.16 1.82
CA LEU A 66 -2.99 10.81 3.05
C LEU A 66 -4.01 11.89 2.67
N HIS A 67 -5.24 11.79 3.20
CA HIS A 67 -6.26 12.81 3.00
C HIS A 67 -6.20 13.85 4.12
N GLY A 68 -5.75 15.08 3.81
CA GLY A 68 -5.39 16.10 4.79
C GLY A 68 -6.51 16.83 5.54
N ASN A 69 -7.78 16.40 5.46
CA ASN A 69 -8.88 17.05 6.17
C ASN A 69 -9.39 16.20 7.33
N HIS A 70 -9.14 16.70 8.55
CA HIS A 70 -9.79 16.44 9.84
C HIS A 70 -9.88 15.01 10.37
N ASN A 71 -9.42 14.00 9.65
CA ASN A 71 -9.52 12.63 10.12
C ASN A 71 -8.41 11.70 9.61
N ASP A 72 -7.31 12.20 9.03
CA ASP A 72 -6.10 11.44 8.64
C ASP A 72 -6.37 10.02 8.10
N HIS A 73 -7.39 9.84 7.25
CA HIS A 73 -7.66 8.53 6.67
C HIS A 73 -6.64 8.28 5.56
N LEU A 74 -5.95 7.15 5.65
CA LEU A 74 -5.05 6.69 4.60
C LEU A 74 -5.89 6.02 3.51
N GLY A 75 -5.84 6.53 2.29
CA GLY A 75 -6.44 5.95 1.11
C GLY A 75 -5.51 4.95 0.42
N ILE A 76 -6.09 4.02 -0.35
CA ILE A 76 -5.36 3.16 -1.28
C ILE A 76 -5.94 3.23 -2.68
N LEU A 77 -5.07 3.41 -3.67
CA LEU A 77 -5.41 3.43 -5.09
C LEU A 77 -4.59 2.38 -5.82
N VAL A 78 -5.18 1.79 -6.85
CA VAL A 78 -4.53 0.82 -7.71
C VAL A 78 -4.60 1.30 -9.15
N LYS A 79 -3.45 1.34 -9.82
CA LYS A 79 -3.36 1.72 -11.23
C LYS A 79 -2.71 0.63 -12.06
N ARG A 80 -3.25 0.37 -13.24
CA ARG A 80 -2.72 -0.58 -14.21
C ARG A 80 -2.33 0.14 -15.49
N ASN A 81 -1.14 -0.17 -16.00
CA ASN A 81 -0.73 0.28 -17.33
C ASN A 81 -1.47 -0.54 -18.39
N LEU A 82 -2.13 0.15 -19.30
CA LEU A 82 -2.78 -0.37 -20.48
C LEU A 82 -2.02 0.20 -21.67
N LYS A 83 -1.34 -0.69 -22.39
CA LYS A 83 -0.73 -0.32 -23.67
C LYS A 83 -1.79 -0.44 -24.76
N LEU A 84 -2.23 0.69 -25.27
CA LEU A 84 -3.23 0.78 -26.34
C LEU A 84 -2.58 1.48 -27.52
N LEU A 85 -2.61 0.83 -28.70
CA LEU A 85 -2.11 1.41 -29.95
C LEU A 85 -0.65 1.92 -29.88
N GLY A 86 0.21 1.22 -29.12
CA GLY A 86 1.61 1.60 -28.93
C GLY A 86 1.85 2.62 -27.81
N SER A 87 0.79 3.26 -27.29
CA SER A 87 0.84 4.28 -26.25
C SER A 87 0.49 3.73 -24.88
N GLU A 88 1.10 4.30 -23.83
CA GLU A 88 0.85 3.92 -22.43
C GLU A 88 -0.25 4.76 -21.81
N HIS A 89 -1.20 4.10 -21.15
CA HIS A 89 -2.28 4.75 -20.40
C HIS A 89 -2.43 4.10 -19.03
N TRP A 90 -2.56 4.89 -17.98
CA TRP A 90 -2.78 4.38 -16.62
C TRP A 90 -4.25 4.50 -16.24
N GLY A 91 -4.92 3.37 -16.01
CA GLY A 91 -6.30 3.31 -15.54
C GLY A 91 -6.38 2.89 -14.08
N ASP A 92 -7.40 3.37 -13.37
CA ASP A 92 -7.69 2.96 -11.99
C ASP A 92 -8.43 1.62 -12.00
N LEU A 93 -8.01 0.67 -11.14
CA LEU A 93 -8.73 -0.59 -10.89
C LEU A 93 -9.79 -0.41 -9.81
#